data_AF-A0A3B9LQP9-F1
#
_entry.id   AF-A0A3B9LQP9-F1
#
_cell.length_a   1.000
_cell.length_b   1.000
_cell.length_c   1.000
_cell.angle_alpha   90.00
_cell.angle_beta   90.00
_cell.angle_gamma   90.00
#
_symmetry.space_group_name_H-M   'P 1'
#
loop_
_entity.id
_entity.type
_entity.pdbx_description
1 polymer ?
#
loop_
_entity_poly.entity_id
_entity_poly.type
_entity_poly.pdbx_seq_one_letter_code
_entity_poly.pdbx_strand_id
1 'polypeptide(L)'
;MKHSVMLTIASLLSILFFTFHLTDDIVRGMEPGGVSNLTAVPILVVWLYGTLVLAERRSGYIIVLLASLLGLGVPVIHFMGKGVGVGGNIGKSSGAFFFVWTLIAMGVTALFSVILSVRGLWSLPWRRSR
;
A
#
# COMPACT_ATOMS: atom_id res chain seq x y z
N MET A 1 -3.64 14.21 16.46
CA MET A 1 -3.93 14.52 15.03
C MET A 1 -5.31 13.99 14.67
N LYS A 2 -6.06 14.63 13.75
CA LYS A 2 -7.35 14.09 13.28
C LYS A 2 -7.12 12.72 12.60
N HIS A 3 -8.06 11.78 12.78
CA HIS A 3 -7.96 10.43 12.18
C HIS A 3 -7.77 10.49 10.66
N SER A 4 -8.46 11.41 9.99
CA SER A 4 -8.36 11.63 8.55
C SER A 4 -6.98 12.08 8.10
N VAL A 5 -6.33 12.97 8.86
CA VAL A 5 -4.96 13.42 8.58
C VAL A 5 -3.98 12.27 8.75
N MET A 6 -4.12 11.46 9.81
CA MET A 6 -3.28 10.28 10.01
C MET A 6 -3.45 9.25 8.88
N LEU A 7 -4.70 9.00 8.45
CA LEU A 7 -4.99 8.10 7.32
C LEU A 7 -4.40 8.64 6.01
N THR A 8 -4.52 9.95 5.77
CA THR A 8 -3.95 10.59 4.58
C THR A 8 -2.44 10.39 4.53
N ILE A 9 -1.74 10.69 5.62
CA ILE A 9 -0.28 10.53 5.71
C ILE A 9 0.12 9.07 5.53
N ALA A 10 -0.51 8.15 6.27
CA ALA A 10 -0.21 6.72 6.17
C ALA A 10 -0.44 6.20 4.74
N SER A 11 -1.54 6.59 4.11
CA SER A 11 -1.86 6.19 2.74
C SER A 11 -0.93 6.79 1.69
N LEU A 12 -0.49 8.05 1.85
CA LEU A 12 0.50 8.65 0.95
C LEU A 12 1.85 7.94 1.07
N LEU A 13 2.25 7.57 2.29
CA LEU A 13 3.44 6.75 2.52
C LEU A 13 3.30 5.36 1.90
N SER A 14 2.14 4.71 2.01
CA SER A 14 1.89 3.43 1.34
C SER A 14 2.02 3.53 -0.18
N ILE A 15 1.48 4.59 -0.79
CA ILE A 15 1.63 4.87 -2.23
C ILE A 15 3.11 5.02 -2.59
N LEU A 16 3.86 5.80 -1.81
CA LEU A 16 5.30 6.01 -2.03
C LEU A 16 6.10 4.70 -1.88
N PHE A 17 5.82 3.90 -0.85
CA PHE A 17 6.50 2.62 -0.65
C PHE A 17 6.12 1.61 -1.73
N PHE A 18 4.90 1.67 -2.25
CA PHE A 18 4.48 0.83 -3.37
C PHE A 18 5.28 1.14 -4.64
N THR A 19 5.55 2.41 -4.93
CA THR A 19 6.37 2.76 -6.10
C THR A 19 7.82 2.35 -5.92
N PHE A 20 8.41 2.49 -4.73
CA PHE A 20 9.75 1.97 -4.44
C PHE A 20 9.81 0.45 -4.61
N HIS A 21 8.84 -0.26 -4.04
CA HIS A 21 8.73 -1.72 -4.17
C HIS A 21 8.63 -2.16 -5.63
N LEU A 22 7.68 -1.61 -6.40
CA LEU A 22 7.51 -1.97 -7.82
C LEU A 22 8.79 -1.70 -8.63
N THR A 23 9.47 -0.60 -8.34
CA THR A 23 10.75 -0.27 -8.98
C THR A 23 11.81 -1.31 -8.65
N ASP A 24 11.96 -1.68 -7.39
CA ASP A 24 12.96 -2.66 -6.96
C ASP A 24 12.64 -4.07 -7.51
N ASP A 25 11.36 -4.45 -7.59
CA ASP A 25 10.92 -5.69 -8.23
C ASP A 25 11.31 -5.75 -9.72
N ILE A 26 11.16 -4.64 -10.45
CA ILE A 26 11.59 -4.53 -11.85
C ILE A 26 13.13 -4.63 -11.96
N VAL A 27 13.87 -3.89 -11.14
CA VAL A 27 15.34 -3.88 -11.16
C VAL A 27 15.91 -5.27 -10.86
N ARG A 28 15.24 -6.05 -10.01
CA ARG A 28 15.64 -7.41 -9.63
C ARG A 28 15.10 -8.49 -10.58
N GLY A 29 14.31 -8.12 -11.58
CA GLY A 29 13.70 -9.06 -12.53
C GLY A 29 12.62 -9.96 -11.91
N MET A 30 12.06 -9.55 -10.77
CA MET A 30 10.87 -10.20 -10.18
C MET A 30 9.60 -9.77 -10.90
N GLU A 31 9.60 -8.55 -11.41
CA GLU A 31 8.62 -8.04 -12.36
C GLU A 31 9.24 -7.90 -13.76
N PRO A 32 8.49 -8.17 -14.85
CA PRO A 32 9.04 -8.17 -16.22
C PRO A 32 9.61 -6.82 -16.72
N GLY A 33 9.22 -5.70 -16.10
CA GLY A 33 9.74 -4.38 -16.45
C GLY A 33 9.30 -3.88 -17.83
N GLY A 34 8.01 -3.96 -18.15
CA GLY A 34 7.47 -3.60 -19.46
C GLY A 34 6.22 -2.70 -19.40
N VAL A 35 5.58 -2.49 -20.56
CA VAL A 35 4.35 -1.67 -20.68
C VAL A 35 3.23 -2.17 -19.77
N SER A 36 3.18 -3.47 -19.47
CA SER A 36 2.24 -4.05 -18.51
C SER A 36 2.35 -3.43 -17.12
N ASN A 37 3.55 -3.04 -16.68
CA ASN A 37 3.75 -2.39 -15.37
C ASN A 37 3.14 -0.99 -15.31
N LEU A 38 2.82 -0.35 -16.45
CA LEU A 38 2.10 0.94 -16.48
C LEU A 38 0.65 0.81 -15.99
N THR A 39 0.11 -0.40 -15.86
CA THR A 39 -1.18 -0.63 -15.20
C THR A 39 -1.18 -0.17 -13.73
N ALA A 40 -0.01 -0.09 -13.09
CA ALA A 40 0.11 0.49 -11.75
C ALA A 40 -0.26 1.97 -11.70
N VAL A 41 -0.07 2.73 -12.79
CA VAL A 41 -0.34 4.18 -12.83
C VAL A 41 -1.81 4.50 -12.56
N PRO A 42 -2.81 3.98 -13.31
CA PRO A 42 -4.21 4.26 -13.02
C PRO A 42 -4.64 3.75 -11.64
N ILE A 43 -4.07 2.64 -11.16
CA ILE A 43 -4.34 2.12 -9.80
C ILE A 43 -3.87 3.14 -8.75
N LEU A 44 -2.65 3.64 -8.87
CA LEU A 44 -2.09 4.63 -7.95
C LEU A 44 -2.83 5.97 -8.03
N VAL A 45 -3.31 6.37 -9.22
CA VAL A 45 -4.16 7.57 -9.36
C VAL A 45 -5.49 7.41 -8.64
N VAL A 46 -6.16 6.26 -8.79
CA VAL A 46 -7.42 5.98 -8.06
C VAL A 46 -7.18 5.97 -6.56
N TRP A 47 -6.09 5.35 -6.10
CA TRP A 47 -5.70 5.36 -4.69
C TRP A 47 -5.46 6.80 -4.21
N LEU A 48 -4.61 7.57 -4.89
CA LEU A 48 -4.29 8.95 -4.55
C LEU A 48 -5.53 9.85 -4.52
N TYR A 49 -6.44 9.67 -5.48
CA TYR A 49 -7.71 10.39 -5.53
C TYR A 49 -8.61 10.04 -4.33
N GLY A 50 -8.69 8.75 -3.98
CA GLY A 50 -9.36 8.28 -2.77
C GLY A 50 -8.80 8.91 -1.49
N THR A 51 -7.47 8.99 -1.42
CA THR A 51 -6.72 9.53 -0.27
C THR A 51 -6.88 11.03 -0.12
N LEU A 52 -6.76 11.80 -1.21
CA LEU A 52 -6.71 13.27 -1.16
C LEU A 52 -8.05 13.94 -1.43
N VAL A 53 -8.74 13.53 -2.50
CA VAL A 53 -9.95 14.22 -2.98
C VAL A 53 -11.20 13.70 -2.29
N LEU A 54 -11.23 12.41 -1.98
CA LEU A 54 -12.36 11.77 -1.31
C LEU A 54 -12.13 11.58 0.20
N ALA A 55 -11.16 12.27 0.78
CA ALA A 55 -10.88 12.25 2.21
C ALA A 55 -12.17 12.48 3.03
N GLU A 56 -12.31 11.73 4.13
CA GLU A 56 -13.47 11.74 5.03
C GLU A 56 -14.82 11.29 4.42
N ARG A 57 -14.87 10.97 3.11
CA ARG A 57 -16.05 10.40 2.46
C ARG A 57 -16.03 8.88 2.55
N ARG A 58 -17.22 8.27 2.58
CA ARG A 58 -17.36 6.79 2.58
C ARG A 58 -16.63 6.14 1.40
N SER A 59 -16.74 6.72 0.20
CA SER A 59 -16.05 6.23 -0.98
C SER A 59 -14.52 6.31 -0.85
N GLY A 60 -13.98 7.38 -0.28
CA GLY A 60 -12.55 7.52 -0.02
C GLY A 60 -12.05 6.46 0.95
N TYR A 61 -12.77 6.24 2.06
CA TYR A 61 -12.42 5.16 3.00
C TYR A 61 -12.49 3.77 2.36
N ILE A 62 -13.46 3.48 1.49
CA ILE A 62 -13.55 2.20 0.78
C ILE A 62 -12.36 2.02 -0.17
N ILE A 63 -12.03 3.04 -0.96
CA ILE A 63 -10.90 2.98 -1.89
C ILE A 63 -9.59 2.72 -1.14
N VAL A 64 -9.32 3.51 -0.09
CA VAL A 64 -8.09 3.36 0.70
C VAL A 64 -8.06 2.02 1.43
N LEU A 65 -9.20 1.52 1.92
CA LEU A 65 -9.30 0.20 2.55
C LEU A 65 -8.92 -0.91 1.56
N LEU A 66 -9.51 -0.93 0.37
CA LEU A 66 -9.23 -1.95 -0.65
C LEU A 66 -7.77 -1.89 -1.11
N ALA A 67 -7.26 -0.69 -1.39
CA ALA A 67 -5.88 -0.51 -1.79
C ALA A 67 -4.88 -0.92 -0.69
N SER A 68 -5.19 -0.61 0.57
CA SER A 68 -4.35 -1.02 1.70
C SER A 68 -4.36 -2.53 1.93
N LEU A 69 -5.50 -3.21 1.73
CA LEU A 69 -5.57 -4.67 1.79
C LEU A 69 -4.74 -5.32 0.68
N LEU A 70 -4.77 -4.79 -0.55
CA LEU A 70 -3.90 -5.25 -1.63
C LEU A 70 -2.41 -4.99 -1.30
N GLY A 71 -2.10 -3.81 -0.76
CA GLY A 71 -0.75 -3.45 -0.30
C GLY A 71 -0.21 -4.37 0.79
N LEU A 72 -1.06 -4.94 1.66
CA LEU A 72 -0.66 -5.95 2.64
C LEU A 72 -0.33 -7.31 2.01
N GLY A 73 -0.88 -7.62 0.83
CA GLY A 73 -0.54 -8.85 0.11
C GLY A 73 0.92 -8.87 -0.33
N VAL A 74 1.48 -7.73 -0.71
CA VAL A 74 2.86 -7.59 -1.19
C VAL A 74 3.91 -8.15 -0.22
N PRO A 75 4.02 -7.67 1.03
CA PRO A 75 4.99 -8.24 1.97
C PRO A 75 4.70 -9.72 2.23
N VAL A 76 3.44 -10.14 2.34
CA VAL A 76 3.10 -11.55 2.56
C VAL A 76 3.64 -12.44 1.44
N ILE A 77 3.42 -12.06 0.17
CA ILE A 77 3.90 -12.81 -1.00
C ILE A 77 5.44 -12.91 -0.99
N HIS A 78 6.14 -11.80 -0.74
CA HIS A 78 7.60 -11.76 -0.75
C HIS A 78 8.25 -12.52 0.41
N PHE A 79 7.62 -12.54 1.59
CA PHE A 79 8.10 -13.30 2.74
C PHE A 79 7.69 -14.79 2.71
N MET A 80 6.58 -15.14 2.07
CA MET A 80 6.17 -16.54 1.86
C MET A 80 6.93 -17.22 0.70
N GLY A 81 7.40 -16.45 -0.28
CA GLY A 81 8.18 -16.95 -1.40
C GLY A 81 9.63 -17.30 -1.02
N LYS A 82 10.42 -17.75 -1.99
CA LYS A 82 11.86 -18.03 -1.83
C LYS A 82 12.74 -16.77 -1.77
N GLY A 83 12.15 -15.57 -1.73
CA GLY A 83 12.84 -14.30 -1.95
C GLY A 83 13.58 -13.77 -0.71
N VAL A 84 12.85 -13.52 0.39
CA VAL A 84 13.33 -12.67 1.49
C VAL A 84 13.86 -13.43 2.72
N GLY A 85 13.42 -14.67 2.96
CA GLY A 85 13.81 -15.45 4.14
C GLY A 85 15.30 -15.82 4.21
N VAL A 86 15.73 -16.39 5.34
CA VAL A 86 17.14 -16.77 5.63
C VAL A 86 17.77 -17.70 4.56
N GLY A 87 16.94 -18.41 3.79
CA GLY A 87 17.36 -19.26 2.66
C GLY A 87 17.24 -18.61 1.26
N GLY A 88 16.79 -17.36 1.16
CA GLY A 88 16.54 -16.65 -0.10
C GLY A 88 17.75 -15.88 -0.61
N ASN A 89 17.85 -15.75 -1.95
CA ASN A 89 18.96 -15.05 -2.60
C ASN A 89 18.90 -13.52 -2.38
N ILE A 90 17.72 -12.94 -2.07
CA ILE A 90 17.60 -11.49 -1.90
C ILE A 90 18.34 -11.01 -0.66
N GLY A 91 18.31 -11.78 0.45
CA GLY A 91 18.99 -11.42 1.69
C GLY A 91 20.52 -11.29 1.57
N LYS A 92 21.12 -11.82 0.48
CA LYS A 92 22.56 -11.73 0.18
C LYS A 92 22.89 -10.73 -0.93
N SER A 93 21.88 -10.08 -1.51
CA SER A 93 22.06 -9.15 -2.62
C SER A 93 22.40 -7.73 -2.16
N SER A 94 23.04 -6.95 -3.02
CA SER A 94 23.14 -5.50 -2.82
C SER A 94 21.72 -4.89 -2.84
N GLY A 95 21.46 -4.00 -1.88
CA GLY A 95 20.14 -3.36 -1.71
C GLY A 95 19.09 -4.17 -0.93
N ALA A 96 19.43 -5.37 -0.42
CA ALA A 96 18.52 -6.19 0.38
C ALA A 96 17.89 -5.42 1.56
N PHE A 97 18.67 -4.58 2.23
CA PHE A 97 18.17 -3.73 3.32
C PHE A 97 17.01 -2.85 2.87
N PHE A 98 17.17 -2.11 1.77
CA PHE A 98 16.13 -1.19 1.29
C PHE A 98 14.89 -1.94 0.84
N PHE A 99 15.06 -3.09 0.19
CA PHE A 99 13.97 -3.95 -0.23
C PHE A 99 13.13 -4.42 0.98
N VAL A 100 13.78 -5.07 1.95
CA VAL A 100 13.12 -5.61 3.15
C VAL A 100 12.50 -4.48 3.98
N TRP A 101 13.21 -3.37 4.13
CA TRP A 101 12.70 -2.20 4.83
C TRP A 101 11.45 -1.64 4.15
N THR A 102 11.43 -1.56 2.82
CA THR A 102 10.27 -1.08 2.05
C THR A 102 9.06 -2.00 2.25
N LEU A 103 9.25 -3.32 2.24
CA LEU A 103 8.18 -4.29 2.51
C LEU A 103 7.60 -4.12 3.92
N ILE A 104 8.45 -3.93 4.93
CA ILE A 104 8.02 -3.70 6.32
C ILE A 104 7.29 -2.35 6.44
N ALA A 105 7.85 -1.27 5.88
CA ALA A 105 7.28 0.06 5.94
C ALA A 105 5.93 0.14 5.21
N MET A 106 5.81 -0.52 4.05
CA MET A 106 4.54 -0.71 3.34
C MET A 106 3.55 -1.48 4.19
N GLY A 107 3.96 -2.62 4.78
CA GLY A 107 3.09 -3.43 5.64
C GLY A 107 2.54 -2.66 6.84
N VAL A 108 3.39 -1.89 7.53
CA VAL A 108 2.99 -1.05 8.67
C VAL A 108 2.00 0.02 8.25
N THR A 109 2.32 0.78 7.19
CA THR A 109 1.46 1.90 6.75
C THR A 109 0.13 1.42 6.15
N ALA A 110 0.14 0.30 5.43
CA ALA A 110 -1.06 -0.32 4.88
C ALA A 110 -1.95 -0.89 5.99
N LEU A 111 -1.40 -1.64 6.96
CA LEU A 111 -2.19 -2.18 8.09
C LEU A 111 -2.81 -1.06 8.92
N PHE A 112 -2.04 0.00 9.19
CA PHE A 112 -2.57 1.15 9.92
C PHE A 112 -3.68 1.87 9.13
N SER A 113 -3.53 1.99 7.81
CA SER A 113 -4.55 2.55 6.93
C SER A 113 -5.83 1.70 6.88
N VAL A 114 -5.72 0.37 6.94
CA VAL A 114 -6.88 -0.54 7.09
C VAL A 114 -7.63 -0.21 8.39
N ILE A 115 -6.94 -0.16 9.52
CA ILE A 115 -7.54 0.13 10.84
C ILE A 115 -8.26 1.49 10.81
N LEU A 116 -7.60 2.53 10.31
CA LEU A 116 -8.16 3.87 10.26
C LEU A 116 -9.34 3.99 9.27
N SER A 117 -9.29 3.29 8.15
CA SER A 117 -10.39 3.27 7.17
C SER A 117 -11.64 2.59 7.74
N VAL A 118 -11.47 1.46 8.43
CA VAL A 118 -12.57 0.76 9.12
C VAL A 118 -13.18 1.66 10.19
N ARG A 119 -12.36 2.32 11.01
CA ARG A 119 -12.83 3.28 12.02
C ARG A 119 -13.59 4.45 11.40
N GLY A 120 -13.10 5.00 10.29
CA GLY A 120 -13.75 6.08 9.55
C GLY A 120 -15.10 5.67 8.94
N LEU A 121 -15.20 4.43 8.46
CA LEU A 121 -16.46 3.87 7.95
C LEU A 121 -17.50 3.68 9.05
N TRP A 122 -17.08 3.18 10.22
CA TRP A 122 -17.96 3.02 11.37
C TRP A 122 -18.47 4.33 11.96
N SER A 123 -17.71 5.42 11.84
CA SER A 123 -18.16 6.73 12.35
C SER A 123 -19.16 7.44 11.43
N LEU A 124 -19.38 6.95 10.20
CA LEU A 124 -20.30 7.57 9.25
C LEU A 124 -21.72 6.99 9.37
N PRO A 125 -22.77 7.82 9.50
CA PRO A 125 -24.15 7.34 9.50
C PRO A 125 -24.48 6.58 8.21
N TRP A 126 -25.06 5.39 8.32
CA TRP A 126 -25.45 4.60 7.14
C TRP A 126 -26.70 5.14 6.44
N ARG A 127 -27.56 5.84 7.18
CA ARG A 127 -28.82 6.42 6.70
C ARG A 127 -28.75 7.93 6.87
N ARG A 128 -29.07 8.70 5.82
CA ARG A 128 -29.41 10.12 6.00
C ARG A 128 -30.73 10.16 6.79
N SER A 129 -30.73 10.79 7.95
CA SER A 129 -31.99 11.25 8.55
C SER A 129 -32.64 12.17 7.51
N ARG A 130 -33.83 11.79 7.06
CA ARG A 130 -34.63 12.59 6.13
C ARG A 130 -35.10 13.86 6.83
#